data_AF-A0A835M4L8-F1
#
_entry.id   AF-A0A835M4L8-F1
#
_cell.length_a   1.000
_cell.length_b   1.000
_cell.length_c   1.000
_cell.angle_alpha   90.00
_cell.angle_beta   90.00
_cell.angle_gamma   90.00
#
_symmetry.space_group_name_H-M   'P 1'
#
loop_
_entity.id
_entity.type
_entity.pdbx_description
1 polymer ?
#
loop_
_entity_poly.entity_id
_entity_poly.type
_entity_poly.pdbx_seq_one_letter_code
_entity_poly.pdbx_strand_id
1 'polypeptide(L)'
;MMNKGAEKEDGAGEELKTETLIEEDWGNYRDDDVMQQHNAIQAEEAHKDPLSALAAEYQSGSPVIQEKIKILGETFAAIRRTRGDGNCFFRCFMFAYLEHILESQDKAEVDRIKANVEQCKKTLQNLGYADFTFEDFFAFCKASVEPMGEESDHVHITALSDALGVPVRVMYLDRSSCDTGGISVNHHDFIPSSSESLDATKNSSDSVKPVMTLLYRPGHYDILYPK
;
A
#
# COMPACT_ATOMS: atom_id res chain seq x y z
N MET A 1 15.22 -89.16 27.97
CA MET A 1 13.92 -89.79 27.64
C MET A 1 12.97 -88.71 27.17
N MET A 2 12.19 -89.03 26.14
CA MET A 2 11.10 -88.25 25.54
C MET A 2 10.12 -87.69 26.61
N ASN A 3 9.26 -86.67 26.41
CA ASN A 3 8.47 -86.34 25.24
C ASN A 3 7.78 -84.95 25.37
N LYS A 4 7.28 -84.47 24.22
CA LYS A 4 6.56 -83.23 23.86
C LYS A 4 5.15 -83.03 24.49
N GLY A 5 4.66 -81.77 24.40
CA GLY A 5 3.26 -81.38 24.15
C GLY A 5 2.90 -80.02 24.79
N ALA A 6 2.79 -78.89 24.05
CA ALA A 6 1.61 -78.37 23.30
C ALA A 6 0.39 -78.15 24.22
N GLU A 7 -0.38 -77.06 24.29
CA GLU A 7 -0.70 -75.85 23.50
C GLU A 7 -1.65 -75.02 24.41
N LYS A 8 -1.64 -73.68 24.34
CA LYS A 8 -2.85 -72.85 24.08
C LYS A 8 -2.58 -71.34 24.19
N GLU A 9 -3.18 -70.67 23.23
CA GLU A 9 -3.10 -69.28 22.81
C GLU A 9 -3.73 -68.25 23.77
N ASP A 10 -3.14 -67.07 23.72
CA ASP A 10 -3.70 -65.72 23.56
C ASP A 10 -4.78 -65.17 24.50
N GLY A 11 -4.39 -64.07 25.16
CA GLY A 11 -5.27 -63.17 25.90
C GLY A 11 -4.48 -62.12 26.67
N ALA A 12 -3.52 -61.44 26.02
CA ALA A 12 -2.86 -60.27 26.62
C ALA A 12 -3.78 -59.06 26.50
N GLY A 13 -4.26 -58.57 27.65
CA GLY A 13 -5.08 -57.36 27.73
C GLY A 13 -4.35 -56.15 27.13
N GLU A 14 -5.10 -55.37 26.35
CA GLU A 14 -4.69 -54.05 25.88
C GLU A 14 -4.43 -53.13 27.08
N GLU A 15 -3.16 -52.78 27.30
CA GLU A 15 -2.79 -51.58 28.03
C GLU A 15 -3.24 -50.36 27.22
N LEU A 16 -4.26 -49.65 27.71
CA LEU A 16 -4.60 -48.32 27.24
C LEU A 16 -3.38 -47.41 27.41
N LYS A 17 -2.70 -47.13 26.30
CA LYS A 17 -1.79 -45.99 26.20
C LYS A 17 -2.65 -44.74 26.25
N THR A 18 -2.62 -44.04 27.38
CA THR A 18 -3.12 -42.69 27.51
C THR A 18 -2.46 -41.82 26.45
N GLU A 19 -3.25 -41.42 25.44
CA GLU A 19 -2.91 -40.34 24.53
C GLU A 19 -2.58 -39.11 25.39
N THR A 20 -1.33 -38.67 25.29
CA THR A 20 -0.89 -37.40 25.86
C THR A 20 -1.61 -36.33 25.07
N LEU A 21 -2.73 -35.86 25.63
CA LEU A 21 -3.39 -34.64 25.19
C LEU A 21 -2.34 -33.55 25.23
N ILE A 22 -2.04 -33.00 24.05
CA ILE A 22 -1.29 -31.76 23.94
C ILE A 22 -2.19 -30.73 24.62
N GLU A 23 -1.91 -30.40 25.88
CA GLU A 23 -2.49 -29.23 26.53
C GLU A 23 -2.04 -28.04 25.68
N GLU A 24 -2.89 -27.61 24.75
CA GLU A 24 -2.72 -26.34 24.06
C GLU A 24 -2.84 -25.25 25.14
N ASP A 25 -1.68 -24.79 25.61
CA ASP A 25 -1.51 -23.75 26.60
C ASP A 25 -1.92 -22.40 26.00
N TRP A 26 -3.24 -22.16 25.99
CA TRP A 26 -3.83 -20.86 25.61
C TRP A 26 -3.42 -19.72 26.58
N GLY A 27 -2.76 -20.03 27.71
CA GLY A 27 -2.28 -19.06 28.69
C GLY A 27 -0.97 -18.35 28.29
N ASN A 28 -0.34 -18.76 27.19
CA ASN A 28 0.98 -18.27 26.79
C ASN A 28 0.97 -17.16 25.73
N TYR A 29 -0.21 -16.78 25.22
CA TYR A 29 -0.36 -15.59 24.38
C TYR A 29 -0.70 -14.41 25.29
N ARG A 30 0.31 -13.76 25.86
CA ARG A 30 0.07 -12.52 26.61
C ARG A 30 -0.42 -11.46 25.63
N ASP A 31 -1.38 -10.63 26.05
CA ASP A 31 -1.82 -9.48 25.26
C ASP A 31 -0.63 -8.61 24.82
N ASP A 32 0.44 -8.58 25.64
CA ASP A 32 1.71 -7.93 25.32
C ASP A 32 2.44 -8.53 24.10
N ASP A 33 2.39 -9.84 23.90
CA ASP A 33 3.05 -10.52 22.78
C ASP A 33 2.26 -10.29 21.48
N VAL A 34 0.92 -10.28 21.58
CA VAL A 34 0.03 -9.91 20.47
C VAL A 34 0.19 -8.43 20.12
N MET A 35 0.31 -7.55 21.12
CA MET A 35 0.58 -6.13 20.92
C MET A 35 1.98 -5.89 20.37
N GLN A 36 3.00 -6.62 20.83
CA GLN A 36 4.36 -6.53 20.27
C GLN A 36 4.40 -7.04 18.84
N GLN A 37 3.71 -8.13 18.51
CA GLN A 37 3.60 -8.61 17.14
C GLN A 37 2.84 -7.60 16.28
N HIS A 38 1.73 -7.05 16.77
CA HIS A 38 0.99 -5.99 16.07
C HIS A 38 1.87 -4.76 15.81
N ASN A 39 2.65 -4.32 16.81
CA ASN A 39 3.57 -3.20 16.71
C ASN A 39 4.76 -3.49 15.81
N ALA A 40 5.32 -4.70 15.83
CA ALA A 40 6.41 -5.12 14.96
C ALA A 40 5.96 -5.22 13.49
N ILE A 41 4.72 -5.64 13.24
CA ILE A 41 4.10 -5.61 11.91
C ILE A 41 3.76 -4.16 11.51
N GLN A 42 3.41 -3.27 12.45
CA GLN A 42 3.21 -1.84 12.20
C GLN A 42 4.51 -1.08 11.92
N ALA A 43 5.63 -1.53 12.49
CA ALA A 43 6.95 -0.92 12.38
C ALA A 43 7.68 -1.24 11.06
N GLU A 44 7.03 -1.93 10.11
CA GLU A 44 7.61 -2.17 8.79
C GLU A 44 7.79 -0.82 8.08
N GLU A 45 9.04 -0.34 8.07
CA GLU A 45 9.43 0.94 7.51
C GLU A 45 9.30 0.94 5.99
N ALA A 46 8.87 2.06 5.42
CA ALA A 46 8.78 2.23 3.97
C ALA A 46 10.18 2.26 3.34
N HIS A 47 10.69 1.10 2.92
CA HIS A 47 12.03 0.96 2.34
C HIS A 47 12.07 1.34 0.86
N LYS A 48 13.14 2.00 0.41
CA LYS A 48 13.37 2.39 -0.98
C LYS A 48 14.35 1.41 -1.62
N ASP A 49 13.85 0.65 -2.59
CA ASP A 49 14.57 -0.40 -3.30
C ASP A 49 14.82 -0.03 -4.76
N PRO A 50 15.87 -0.56 -5.39
CA PRO A 50 15.98 -0.49 -6.85
C PRO A 50 14.79 -1.23 -7.49
N LEU A 51 14.31 -0.74 -8.63
CA LEU A 51 13.15 -1.38 -9.30
C LEU A 51 13.43 -2.85 -9.71
N SER A 52 14.70 -3.24 -9.82
CA SER A 52 15.10 -4.64 -10.04
C SER A 52 14.65 -5.58 -8.91
N ALA A 53 14.46 -5.09 -7.68
CA ALA A 53 13.90 -5.88 -6.59
C ALA A 53 12.48 -6.36 -6.92
N LEU A 54 11.65 -5.49 -7.51
CA LEU A 54 10.32 -5.84 -8.00
C LEU A 54 10.40 -6.92 -9.10
N ALA A 55 11.38 -6.82 -10.01
CA ALA A 55 11.55 -7.83 -11.07
C ALA A 55 11.87 -9.22 -10.48
N ALA A 56 12.69 -9.29 -9.42
CA ALA A 56 13.04 -10.54 -8.76
C ALA A 56 11.82 -11.22 -8.11
N GLU A 57 10.89 -10.45 -7.53
CA GLU A 57 9.64 -11.00 -6.96
C GLU A 57 8.77 -11.68 -8.01
N TYR A 58 8.74 -11.14 -9.23
CA TYR A 58 7.90 -11.65 -10.32
C TYR A 58 8.66 -12.57 -11.30
N GLN A 59 9.88 -13.03 -10.96
CA GLN A 59 10.69 -13.89 -11.84
C GLN A 59 9.98 -15.18 -12.27
N SER A 60 9.15 -15.74 -11.38
CA SER A 60 8.31 -16.93 -11.64
C SER A 60 6.86 -16.57 -11.97
N GLY A 61 6.55 -15.27 -12.13
CA GLY A 61 5.23 -14.73 -12.38
C GLY A 61 4.84 -14.70 -13.86
N SER A 62 3.74 -14.02 -14.17
CA SER A 62 3.24 -13.87 -15.55
C SER A 62 4.28 -13.18 -16.45
N PRO A 63 4.56 -13.70 -17.67
CA PRO A 63 5.45 -13.04 -18.63
C PRO A 63 5.02 -11.61 -18.98
N VAL A 64 3.70 -11.33 -18.98
CA VAL A 64 3.17 -9.98 -19.22
C VAL A 64 3.61 -9.01 -18.13
N ILE A 65 3.53 -9.44 -16.86
CA ILE A 65 3.94 -8.62 -15.73
C ILE A 65 5.45 -8.40 -15.75
N GLN A 66 6.23 -9.42 -16.08
CA GLN A 66 7.70 -9.29 -16.19
C GLN A 66 8.10 -8.27 -17.27
N GLU A 67 7.47 -8.30 -18.44
CA GLU A 67 7.75 -7.31 -19.49
C GLU A 67 7.30 -5.91 -19.09
N LYS A 68 6.15 -5.76 -18.39
CA LYS A 68 5.73 -4.47 -17.83
C LYS A 68 6.73 -3.91 -16.81
N ILE A 69 7.27 -4.74 -15.92
CA ILE A 69 8.30 -4.33 -14.95
C ILE A 69 9.57 -3.90 -15.68
N LYS A 70 9.96 -4.61 -16.74
CA LYS A 70 11.09 -4.24 -17.58
C LYS A 70 10.89 -2.87 -18.25
N ILE A 71 9.72 -2.61 -18.82
CA ILE A 71 9.35 -1.30 -19.38
C ILE A 71 9.37 -0.20 -18.30
N LEU A 72 8.82 -0.47 -17.11
CA LEU A 72 8.94 0.46 -15.98
C LEU A 72 10.40 0.76 -15.64
N GLY A 73 11.27 -0.25 -15.68
CA GLY A 73 12.72 -0.12 -15.44
C GLY A 73 13.46 0.73 -16.45
N GLU A 74 12.85 1.09 -17.58
CA GLU A 74 13.42 2.04 -18.53
C GLU A 74 13.29 3.49 -18.02
N THR A 75 12.21 3.80 -17.30
CA THR A 75 11.83 5.17 -16.87
C THR A 75 11.98 5.43 -15.37
N PHE A 76 11.90 4.39 -14.54
CA PHE A 76 11.99 4.49 -13.08
C PHE A 76 13.26 3.80 -12.55
N ALA A 77 13.90 4.43 -11.57
CA ALA A 77 15.12 3.93 -10.93
C ALA A 77 14.80 3.06 -9.70
N ALA A 78 13.80 3.47 -8.93
CA ALA A 78 13.52 2.90 -7.62
C ALA A 78 12.02 2.83 -7.33
N ILE A 79 11.69 2.01 -6.35
CA ILE A 79 10.35 1.86 -5.79
C ILE A 79 10.47 1.97 -4.26
N ARG A 80 9.53 2.66 -3.61
CA ARG A 80 9.40 2.60 -2.15
C ARG A 80 8.15 1.83 -1.78
N ARG A 81 8.35 0.77 -1.01
CA ARG A 81 7.29 -0.09 -0.51
C ARG A 81 6.50 0.62 0.58
N THR A 82 5.19 0.40 0.61
CA THR A 82 4.37 0.75 1.77
C THR A 82 3.71 -0.50 2.35
N ARG A 83 3.20 -0.39 3.58
CA ARG A 83 2.49 -1.49 4.24
C ARG A 83 1.14 -1.74 3.58
N GLY A 84 0.81 -3.01 3.33
CA GLY A 84 -0.46 -3.44 2.76
C GLY A 84 -1.60 -3.56 3.78
N ASP A 85 -1.92 -2.48 4.49
CA ASP A 85 -2.93 -2.44 5.56
C ASP A 85 -4.20 -1.63 5.19
N GLY A 86 -4.54 -1.57 3.90
CA GLY A 86 -5.66 -0.78 3.36
C GLY A 86 -5.35 0.72 3.21
N ASN A 87 -4.35 1.22 3.93
CA ASN A 87 -3.98 2.65 3.95
C ASN A 87 -2.82 3.02 3.01
N CYS A 88 -2.37 2.06 2.18
CA CYS A 88 -1.18 2.22 1.33
C CYS A 88 -1.25 3.44 0.40
N PHE A 89 -2.41 3.78 -0.16
CA PHE A 89 -2.58 4.99 -0.99
C PHE A 89 -2.28 6.26 -0.21
N PHE A 90 -2.97 6.50 0.92
CA PHE A 90 -2.76 7.70 1.74
C PHE A 90 -1.32 7.80 2.24
N ARG A 91 -0.72 6.66 2.60
CA ARG A 91 0.68 6.58 3.02
C ARG A 91 1.64 6.95 1.89
N CYS A 92 1.41 6.42 0.69
CA CYS A 92 2.16 6.77 -0.51
C CYS A 92 2.05 8.26 -0.82
N PHE A 93 0.83 8.79 -0.85
CA PHE A 93 0.55 10.18 -1.16
C PHE A 93 1.25 11.11 -0.17
N MET A 94 1.05 10.88 1.13
CA MET A 94 1.63 11.72 2.18
C MET A 94 3.16 11.70 2.12
N PHE A 95 3.76 10.50 2.01
CA PHE A 95 5.21 10.38 1.98
C PHE A 95 5.80 11.02 0.71
N ALA A 96 5.28 10.69 -0.48
CA ALA A 96 5.79 11.22 -1.74
C ALA A 96 5.65 12.75 -1.81
N TYR A 97 4.52 13.30 -1.32
CA TYR A 97 4.31 14.74 -1.31
C TYR A 97 5.23 15.45 -0.31
N LEU A 98 5.37 14.95 0.91
CA LEU A 98 6.28 15.54 1.91
C LEU A 98 7.75 15.44 1.47
N GLU A 99 8.15 14.33 0.86
CA GLU A 99 9.48 14.16 0.26
C GLU A 99 9.69 15.20 -0.86
N HIS A 100 8.72 15.40 -1.75
CA HIS A 100 8.77 16.42 -2.79
C HIS A 100 8.93 17.85 -2.21
N ILE A 101 8.17 18.20 -1.17
CA ILE A 101 8.29 19.52 -0.50
C ILE A 101 9.67 19.67 0.15
N LEU A 102 10.17 18.60 0.78
CA LEU A 102 11.47 18.61 1.44
C LEU A 102 12.62 18.78 0.44
N GLU A 103 12.55 18.12 -0.73
CA GLU A 103 13.55 18.21 -1.78
C GLU A 103 13.48 19.54 -2.54
N SER A 104 12.27 20.00 -2.89
CA SER A 104 12.07 21.24 -3.65
C SER A 104 12.26 22.50 -2.82
N GLN A 105 12.01 22.44 -1.51
CA GLN A 105 11.94 23.60 -0.61
C GLN A 105 10.99 24.71 -1.12
N ASP A 106 9.94 24.32 -1.86
CA ASP A 106 8.99 25.25 -2.46
C ASP A 106 8.03 25.83 -1.41
N LYS A 107 8.32 27.07 -0.98
CA LYS A 107 7.48 27.78 0.00
C LYS A 107 6.12 28.17 -0.57
N ALA A 108 6.04 28.48 -1.87
CA ALA A 108 4.78 28.87 -2.49
C ALA A 108 3.82 27.68 -2.50
N GLU A 109 4.35 26.48 -2.79
CA GLU A 109 3.57 25.24 -2.70
C GLU A 109 3.12 24.94 -1.27
N VAL A 110 3.99 25.15 -0.27
CA VAL A 110 3.64 25.01 1.14
C VAL A 110 2.50 25.95 1.55
N ASP A 111 2.54 27.21 1.10
CA ASP A 111 1.49 28.18 1.42
C ASP A 111 0.18 27.82 0.69
N ARG A 112 0.27 27.35 -0.57
CA ARG A 112 -0.87 26.88 -1.35
C ARG A 112 -1.57 25.69 -0.68
N ILE A 113 -0.81 24.66 -0.29
CA ILE A 113 -1.40 23.47 0.35
C ILE A 113 -2.01 23.79 1.71
N LYS A 114 -1.41 24.69 2.50
CA LYS A 114 -2.00 25.17 3.76
C LYS A 114 -3.34 25.84 3.53
N ALA A 115 -3.45 26.68 2.50
CA ALA A 115 -4.71 27.32 2.14
C ALA A 115 -5.78 26.27 1.75
N ASN A 116 -5.39 25.25 0.97
CA ASN A 116 -6.31 24.16 0.60
C ASN A 116 -6.75 23.33 1.80
N VAL A 117 -5.84 22.98 2.71
CA VAL A 117 -6.17 22.27 3.96
C VAL A 117 -7.13 23.09 4.82
N GLU A 118 -6.91 24.39 4.95
CA GLU A 118 -7.80 25.28 5.70
C GLU A 118 -9.18 25.37 5.04
N GLN A 119 -9.25 25.35 3.70
CA GLN A 119 -10.51 25.29 2.99
C GLN A 119 -11.24 23.95 3.21
N CYS A 120 -10.52 22.83 3.21
CA CYS A 120 -11.09 21.53 3.57
C CYS A 120 -11.65 21.52 5.00
N LYS A 121 -10.91 22.09 5.97
CA LYS A 121 -11.37 22.26 7.35
C LYS A 121 -12.72 22.99 7.40
N LYS A 122 -12.82 24.14 6.72
CA LYS A 122 -14.07 24.93 6.65
C LYS A 122 -15.22 24.15 6.00
N THR A 123 -14.92 23.39 4.95
CA THR A 123 -15.94 22.55 4.29
C THR A 123 -16.50 21.51 5.26
N LEU A 124 -15.66 20.83 6.05
CA LEU A 124 -16.10 19.88 7.07
C LEU A 124 -16.96 20.55 8.15
N GLN A 125 -16.54 21.71 8.63
CA GLN A 125 -17.33 22.50 9.60
C GLN A 125 -18.71 22.87 9.05
N ASN A 126 -18.78 23.32 7.80
CA ASN A 126 -20.03 23.69 7.14
C ASN A 126 -20.96 22.50 6.91
N LEU A 127 -20.41 21.29 6.78
CA LEU A 127 -21.17 20.04 6.71
C LEU A 127 -21.63 19.55 8.10
N GLY A 128 -21.26 20.25 9.19
CA GLY A 128 -21.68 19.95 10.55
C GLY A 128 -20.74 19.02 11.32
N TYR A 129 -19.54 18.75 10.80
CA TYR A 129 -18.53 18.03 11.56
C TYR A 129 -17.97 18.94 12.66
N ALA A 130 -17.90 18.43 13.89
CA ALA A 130 -17.37 19.18 15.02
C ALA A 130 -15.83 19.22 14.97
N ASP A 131 -15.24 20.36 15.33
CA ASP A 131 -13.79 20.59 15.21
C ASP A 131 -12.92 19.48 15.82
N PHE A 132 -13.27 19.01 17.02
CA PHE A 132 -12.52 17.96 17.71
C PHE A 132 -12.45 16.62 16.94
N THR A 133 -13.33 16.39 15.95
CA THR A 133 -13.36 15.14 15.16
C THR A 133 -12.25 15.06 14.11
N PHE A 134 -11.64 16.20 13.75
CA PHE A 134 -10.58 16.26 12.73
C PHE A 134 -9.43 17.19 13.11
N GLU A 135 -9.47 17.88 14.25
CA GLU A 135 -8.32 18.67 14.73
C GLU A 135 -7.12 17.79 15.10
N ASP A 136 -7.37 16.57 15.61
CA ASP A 136 -6.34 15.56 15.83
C ASP A 136 -5.97 14.79 14.56
N PHE A 137 -6.54 15.10 13.38
CA PHE A 137 -6.25 14.39 12.13
C PHE A 137 -4.76 14.42 11.78
N PHE A 138 -4.01 15.46 12.17
CA PHE A 138 -2.55 15.51 11.99
C PHE A 138 -1.77 14.69 13.03
N ALA A 139 -2.27 14.58 14.26
CA ALA A 139 -1.71 13.67 15.27
C ALA A 139 -2.01 12.21 14.89
N PHE A 140 -3.18 11.97 14.31
CA PHE A 140 -3.68 10.72 13.75
C PHE A 140 -2.88 10.27 12.53
N CYS A 141 -2.71 11.10 11.50
CA CYS A 141 -1.84 10.80 10.35
C CYS A 141 -0.39 10.48 10.78
N LYS A 142 0.05 10.97 11.95
CA LYS A 142 1.37 10.73 12.52
C LYS A 142 1.44 9.49 13.43
N ALA A 143 0.38 9.16 14.17
CA ALA A 143 0.36 8.11 15.18
C ALA A 143 -0.30 6.81 14.72
N SER A 144 -1.32 6.91 13.87
CA SER A 144 -2.15 5.79 13.42
C SER A 144 -2.98 6.32 12.26
N VAL A 145 -2.58 6.02 11.02
CA VAL A 145 -3.62 5.96 9.99
C VAL A 145 -4.51 4.82 10.46
N GLU A 146 -5.66 5.14 11.07
CA GLU A 146 -6.58 4.08 11.49
C GLU A 146 -6.81 3.17 10.29
N PRO A 147 -6.89 1.85 10.49
CA PRO A 147 -7.34 0.97 9.45
C PRO A 147 -8.77 1.40 9.09
N MET A 148 -8.91 2.22 8.04
CA MET A 148 -10.20 2.43 7.41
C MET A 148 -10.68 1.14 6.74
N GLY A 149 -9.81 0.10 6.68
CA GLY A 149 -10.15 -1.26 6.28
C GLY A 149 -10.56 -1.41 4.82
N GLU A 150 -10.77 -0.29 4.12
CA GLU A 150 -11.16 -0.22 2.72
C GLU A 150 -10.00 0.27 1.86
N GLU A 151 -9.74 -0.47 0.80
CA GLU A 151 -8.74 -0.12 -0.20
C GLU A 151 -9.17 1.15 -0.94
N SER A 152 -8.26 2.11 -1.08
CA SER A 152 -8.53 3.31 -1.87
C SER A 152 -8.64 2.98 -3.36
N ASP A 153 -9.76 3.37 -3.95
CA ASP A 153 -10.04 3.28 -5.38
C ASP A 153 -9.92 4.65 -6.09
N HIS A 154 -10.41 4.72 -7.32
CA HIS A 154 -10.38 5.93 -8.15
C HIS A 154 -11.08 7.15 -7.49
N VAL A 155 -12.14 6.94 -6.71
CA VAL A 155 -12.91 8.03 -6.09
C VAL A 155 -12.07 8.73 -5.03
N HIS A 156 -11.39 7.94 -4.20
CA HIS A 156 -10.50 8.46 -3.14
C HIS A 156 -9.35 9.27 -3.72
N ILE A 157 -8.71 8.77 -4.79
CA ILE A 157 -7.57 9.45 -5.43
C ILE A 157 -8.03 10.77 -6.05
N THR A 158 -9.16 10.76 -6.76
CA THR A 158 -9.74 11.96 -7.39
C THR A 158 -10.07 13.00 -6.33
N ALA A 159 -10.81 12.61 -5.29
CA ALA A 159 -11.23 13.53 -4.23
C ALA A 159 -10.03 14.15 -3.50
N LEU A 160 -9.01 13.35 -3.16
CA LEU A 160 -7.81 13.85 -2.48
C LEU A 160 -6.96 14.76 -3.38
N SER A 161 -6.79 14.36 -4.65
CA SER A 161 -6.05 15.15 -5.64
C SER A 161 -6.72 16.50 -5.87
N ASP A 162 -8.03 16.55 -6.05
CA ASP A 162 -8.81 17.79 -6.21
C ASP A 162 -8.78 18.65 -4.95
N ALA A 163 -9.04 18.06 -3.78
CA ALA A 163 -9.10 18.78 -2.50
C ALA A 163 -7.77 19.45 -2.15
N LEU A 164 -6.65 18.77 -2.42
CA LEU A 164 -5.32 19.27 -2.13
C LEU A 164 -4.70 20.01 -3.32
N GLY A 165 -5.26 19.89 -4.51
CA GLY A 165 -4.69 20.43 -5.74
C GLY A 165 -3.33 19.83 -6.06
N VAL A 166 -3.16 18.52 -5.84
CA VAL A 166 -1.88 17.82 -6.08
C VAL A 166 -2.08 16.78 -7.20
N PRO A 167 -1.44 16.96 -8.36
CA PRO A 167 -1.53 16.00 -9.45
C PRO A 167 -0.82 14.67 -9.14
N VAL A 168 -1.51 13.55 -9.38
CA VAL A 168 -1.02 12.18 -9.09
C VAL A 168 -1.06 11.32 -10.34
N ARG A 169 0.03 10.62 -10.65
CA ARG A 169 0.04 9.57 -11.68
C ARG A 169 -0.06 8.19 -11.03
N VAL A 170 -0.92 7.33 -11.53
CA VAL A 170 -0.98 5.92 -11.13
C VAL A 170 -0.63 5.04 -12.31
N MET A 171 0.44 4.26 -12.19
CA MET A 171 0.87 3.24 -13.15
C MET A 171 0.26 1.90 -12.75
N TYR A 172 -0.38 1.18 -13.68
CA TYR A 172 -1.07 -0.07 -13.40
C TYR A 172 -0.22 -1.28 -13.78
N LEU A 173 0.13 -2.09 -12.78
CA LEU A 173 0.80 -3.38 -12.98
C LEU A 173 -0.21 -4.53 -12.88
N ASP A 174 -0.83 -4.82 -14.01
CA ASP A 174 -1.80 -5.90 -14.17
C ASP A 174 -1.42 -6.84 -15.33
N ARG A 175 -2.25 -7.85 -15.56
CA ARG A 175 -2.08 -8.82 -16.67
C ARG A 175 -2.70 -8.35 -17.98
N SER A 176 -3.17 -7.10 -18.08
CA SER A 176 -3.75 -6.58 -19.31
C SER A 176 -2.68 -6.45 -20.39
N SER A 177 -3.03 -6.77 -21.64
CA SER A 177 -2.22 -6.55 -22.84
C SER A 177 -3.04 -5.74 -23.82
N CYS A 178 -2.42 -4.88 -24.63
CA CYS A 178 -3.17 -4.17 -25.67
C CYS A 178 -3.52 -5.11 -26.83
N ASP A 179 -4.68 -4.91 -27.45
CA ASP A 179 -5.20 -5.77 -28.53
C ASP A 179 -4.31 -5.77 -29.78
N THR A 180 -3.45 -4.75 -29.91
CA THR A 180 -2.45 -4.60 -30.98
C THR A 180 -1.19 -5.45 -30.78
N GLY A 181 -1.14 -6.33 -29.77
CA GLY A 181 -0.03 -7.27 -29.56
C GLY A 181 1.21 -6.68 -28.88
N GLY A 182 1.19 -5.40 -28.52
CA GLY A 182 2.22 -4.76 -27.70
C GLY A 182 1.96 -4.93 -26.20
N ILE A 183 3.02 -5.09 -25.41
CA ILE A 183 2.93 -4.95 -23.95
C ILE A 183 3.28 -3.50 -23.62
N SER A 184 2.41 -2.82 -22.89
CA SER A 184 2.66 -1.47 -22.38
C SER A 184 2.10 -1.34 -20.96
N VAL A 185 2.59 -0.34 -20.24
CA VAL A 185 2.16 -0.07 -18.86
C VAL A 185 1.13 1.05 -18.91
N ASN A 186 -0.11 0.70 -18.58
CA ASN A 186 -1.20 1.67 -18.51
C ASN A 186 -0.96 2.64 -17.36
N HIS A 187 -1.38 3.88 -17.52
CA HIS A 187 -1.37 4.87 -16.46
C HIS A 187 -2.62 5.74 -16.51
N HIS A 188 -2.94 6.33 -15.36
CA HIS A 188 -3.98 7.34 -15.23
C HIS A 188 -3.42 8.56 -14.49
N ASP A 189 -3.71 9.74 -15.02
CA ASP A 189 -3.33 11.01 -14.42
C ASP A 189 -4.55 11.63 -13.74
N PHE A 190 -4.45 11.83 -12.45
CA PHE A 190 -5.41 12.55 -11.63
C PHE A 190 -4.95 14.00 -11.57
N ILE A 191 -5.52 14.84 -12.43
CA ILE A 191 -5.20 16.26 -12.52
C ILE A 191 -6.30 17.04 -11.79
N PRO A 192 -5.96 17.88 -10.81
CA PRO A 192 -6.94 18.67 -10.09
C PRO A 192 -7.66 19.66 -11.01
N SER A 193 -8.96 19.84 -10.82
CA SER A 193 -9.79 20.77 -11.60
C SER A 193 -9.27 22.22 -11.56
N SER A 194 -8.61 22.61 -10.46
CA SER A 194 -7.97 23.92 -10.32
C SER A 194 -6.80 24.13 -11.28
N SER A 195 -6.10 23.06 -11.67
CA SER A 195 -4.95 23.08 -12.58
C SER A 195 -5.35 23.15 -14.06
N GLU A 196 -6.58 22.77 -14.40
CA GLU A 196 -7.11 22.87 -15.76
C GLU A 196 -7.49 24.32 -16.15
N SER A 197 -7.70 25.19 -15.16
CA SER A 197 -8.26 26.54 -15.36
C SER A 197 -7.24 27.66 -15.62
N LEU A 198 -5.94 27.40 -15.45
CA LEU A 198 -4.88 28.42 -15.53
C LEU A 198 -4.24 28.60 -16.92
N ASP A 199 -4.61 27.76 -17.91
CA ASP A 199 -3.90 27.71 -19.21
C ASP A 199 -4.80 27.84 -20.45
N ALA A 200 -5.98 28.48 -20.34
CA ALA A 200 -6.88 28.71 -21.49
C ALA A 200 -6.32 29.70 -22.55
N THR A 201 -5.12 30.27 -22.35
CA THR A 201 -4.49 31.22 -23.30
C THR A 201 -3.12 30.78 -23.83
N LYS A 202 -2.66 29.54 -23.60
CA LYS A 202 -1.45 29.00 -24.24
C LYS A 202 -1.79 27.76 -25.07
N ASN A 203 -1.55 27.87 -26.37
CA ASN A 203 -1.65 26.75 -27.30
C ASN A 203 -0.69 25.61 -26.90
N SER A 204 -1.26 24.41 -26.79
CA SER A 204 -0.67 23.08 -27.03
C SER A 204 0.56 22.61 -26.24
N SER A 205 0.34 21.53 -25.47
CA SER A 205 1.26 20.42 -25.16
C SER A 205 2.04 20.35 -23.85
N ASP A 206 1.93 21.32 -22.93
CA ASP A 206 2.45 21.12 -21.57
C ASP A 206 1.32 20.52 -20.71
N SER A 207 1.09 19.22 -20.86
CA SER A 207 0.25 18.48 -19.91
C SER A 207 0.85 18.65 -18.51
N VAL A 208 0.08 19.14 -17.54
CA VAL A 208 0.51 19.28 -16.14
C VAL A 208 1.17 17.98 -15.70
N LYS A 209 2.49 18.01 -15.48
CA LYS A 209 3.25 16.81 -15.14
C LYS A 209 2.94 16.43 -13.68
N PRO A 210 2.54 15.17 -13.43
CA PRO A 210 2.27 14.74 -12.06
C PRO A 210 3.47 14.89 -11.14
N VAL A 211 3.22 15.38 -9.93
CA VAL A 211 4.26 15.64 -8.90
C VAL A 211 4.78 14.33 -8.31
N MET A 212 3.90 13.33 -8.23
CA MET A 212 4.22 11.99 -7.74
C MET A 212 3.71 10.93 -8.70
N THR A 213 4.40 9.79 -8.73
CA THR A 213 3.99 8.60 -9.48
C THR A 213 3.87 7.42 -8.55
N LEU A 214 2.71 6.76 -8.55
CA LEU A 214 2.41 5.59 -7.75
C LEU A 214 2.33 4.35 -8.65
N LEU A 215 2.74 3.19 -8.14
CA LEU A 215 2.49 1.90 -8.77
C LEU A 215 1.30 1.24 -8.09
N TYR A 216 0.25 0.98 -8.86
CA TYR A 216 -0.87 0.16 -8.42
C TYR A 216 -0.65 -1.31 -8.80
N ARG A 217 -0.76 -2.18 -7.79
CA ARG A 217 -0.92 -3.63 -7.90
C ARG A 217 -2.29 -3.95 -7.27
N PRO A 218 -2.95 -5.08 -7.61
CA PRO A 218 -4.25 -5.41 -7.03
C PRO A 218 -4.24 -5.27 -5.49
N GLY A 219 -4.99 -4.30 -4.98
CA GLY A 219 -5.11 -3.96 -3.56
C GLY A 219 -3.94 -3.21 -2.91
N HIS A 220 -2.99 -2.68 -3.68
CA HIS A 220 -1.78 -2.08 -3.11
C HIS A 220 -1.18 -0.95 -3.94
N TYR A 221 -0.66 0.08 -3.24
CA TYR A 221 0.08 1.19 -3.83
C TYR A 221 1.51 1.25 -3.28
N ASP A 222 2.46 1.50 -4.19
CA ASP A 222 3.85 1.83 -3.88
C ASP A 222 4.24 3.15 -4.56
N ILE A 223 5.34 3.77 -4.14
CA ILE A 223 5.85 5.01 -4.76
C ILE A 223 6.91 4.64 -5.80
N LEU A 224 6.81 5.20 -7.01
CA LEU A 224 7.82 5.08 -8.07
C LEU A 224 8.68 6.34 -8.17
N TYR A 225 9.98 6.14 -8.29
CA TYR A 225 10.96 7.21 -8.45
C TYR A 225 11.51 7.24 -9.86
N PRO A 226 11.33 8.33 -10.62
CA PRO A 226 11.90 8.46 -11.95
C PRO A 226 13.43 8.42 -11.90
N LYS A 227 14.05 8.07 -13.02
CA LYS A 227 15.50 8.18 -13.22
C LYS A 227 15.98 9.62 -13.31
#